data_AF-A0A9D6SQZ4-F1
#
_entry.id   AF-A0A9D6SQZ4-F1
#
_cell.length_a   1.000
_cell.length_b   1.000
_cell.length_c   1.000
_cell.angle_alpha   90.00
_cell.angle_beta   90.00
_cell.angle_gamma   90.00
#
_symmetry.space_group_name_H-M   'P 1'
#
loop_
_entity.id
_entity.type
_entity.pdbx_description
1 polymer ?
#
loop_
_entity_poly.entity_id
_entity_poly.type
_entity_poly.pdbx_seq_one_letter_code
_entity_poly.pdbx_strand_id
1 'polypeptide(L)' 'MAKSKRSRKTIKYWTALDIKQLKQMARQKILARTIAKKLRRTTAAVYTKAHEQRISLKK' A
#
# COMPACT_ATOMS: atom_id res chain seq x y z
N MET A 1 -4.02 27.69 23.76
CA MET A 1 -4.88 26.75 22.99
C MET A 1 -4.05 26.08 21.90
N ALA A 2 -3.76 24.78 22.05
CA ALA A 2 -2.98 24.03 21.05
C ALA A 2 -3.84 23.72 19.82
N LYS A 3 -3.56 24.38 18.68
CA LYS A 3 -4.18 24.03 17.39
C LYS A 3 -3.60 22.71 16.91
N SER A 4 -4.35 21.63 17.11
CA SER A 4 -4.06 20.32 16.52
C SER A 4 -3.96 20.47 15.00
N LYS A 5 -2.73 20.48 14.47
CA LYS A 5 -2.48 20.34 13.03
C LYS A 5 -2.83 18.90 12.67
N ARG A 6 -4.13 18.61 12.49
CA ARG A 6 -4.57 17.39 11.80
C ARG A 6 -3.96 17.46 10.40
N SER A 7 -2.82 16.81 10.21
CA SER A 7 -2.27 16.63 8.88
C SER A 7 -3.39 15.98 8.08
N ARG A 8 -3.86 16.67 7.04
CA ARG A 8 -4.83 16.08 6.11
C ARG A 8 -4.11 14.91 5.48
N LYS A 9 -4.26 13.73 6.08
CA LYS A 9 -3.75 12.47 5.54
C LYS A 9 -4.50 12.32 4.23
N THR A 10 -3.89 12.72 3.12
CA THR A 10 -4.51 12.62 1.82
C THR A 10 -4.80 11.15 1.60
N ILE A 11 -6.07 10.76 1.79
CA ILE A 11 -6.53 9.38 1.64
C ILE A 11 -6.43 9.11 0.15
N LYS A 12 -5.26 8.64 -0.30
CA LYS A 12 -5.13 8.13 -1.65
C LYS A 12 -5.91 6.83 -1.70
N TYR A 13 -7.06 6.87 -2.35
CA TYR A 13 -7.88 5.67 -2.56
C TYR A 13 -7.11 4.64 -3.36
N TRP A 14 -7.33 3.36 -3.05
CA TRP A 14 -6.78 2.26 -3.82
C TRP A 14 -7.69 2.03 -5.01
N THR A 15 -7.17 2.21 -6.22
CA THR A 15 -7.93 1.88 -7.42
C THR A 15 -7.96 0.37 -7.62
N ALA A 16 -8.95 -0.13 -8.36
CA ALA A 16 -9.00 -1.53 -8.74
C ALA A 16 -7.72 -1.97 -9.50
N LEU A 17 -7.14 -1.07 -10.28
CA LEU A 17 -5.88 -1.29 -10.99
C LEU A 17 -4.69 -1.44 -10.02
N ASP A 18 -4.60 -0.59 -8.99
CA ASP A 18 -3.57 -0.72 -7.95
C ASP A 18 -3.67 -2.08 -7.23
N ILE A 19 -4.89 -2.52 -6.91
CA ILE A 19 -5.13 -3.82 -6.25
C ILE A 19 -4.75 -4.98 -7.18
N LYS A 20 -5.10 -4.90 -8.46
CA LYS A 20 -4.74 -5.92 -9.46
C LYS A 20 -3.22 -6.01 -9.62
N GLN A 21 -2.54 -4.88 -9.70
CA GLN A 21 -1.08 -4.78 -9.77
C GLN A 21 -0.42 -5.34 -8.50
N LEU A 22 -0.93 -4.99 -7.31
CA LEU A 22 -0.46 -5.51 -6.03
C LEU A 22 -0.61 -7.03 -5.96
N LYS A 23 -1.76 -7.59 -6.37
CA LYS A 23 -1.99 -9.05 -6.45
C LYS A 23 -1.02 -9.73 -7.40
N GLN A 24 -0.80 -9.19 -8.59
CA GLN A 24 0.11 -9.77 -9.57
C GLN A 24 1.56 -9.78 -9.08
N MET A 25 2.02 -8.67 -8.50
CA MET A 25 3.38 -8.56 -7.96
C MET A 25 3.59 -9.46 -6.74
N ALA A 26 2.57 -9.62 -5.89
CA ALA A 26 2.61 -10.55 -4.77
C ALA A 26 2.76 -12.01 -5.22
N ARG A 27 2.03 -12.42 -6.28
CA ARG A 27 2.18 -13.76 -6.88
C ARG A 27 3.58 -14.00 -7.43
N GLN A 28 4.21 -12.96 -7.97
CA GLN A 28 5.59 -12.99 -8.45
C GLN A 28 6.63 -12.95 -7.31
N LYS A 29 6.20 -13.02 -6.04
CA LYS A 29 7.07 -12.96 -4.84
C LYS A 29 7.93 -11.70 -4.79
N ILE A 30 7.45 -10.60 -5.37
CA ILE A 30 8.16 -9.31 -5.37
C ILE A 30 8.11 -8.71 -3.96
N LEU A 31 9.24 -8.11 -3.55
CA LEU A 31 9.36 -7.43 -2.26
C LEU A 31 8.36 -6.28 -2.14
N ALA A 32 7.73 -6.15 -0.96
CA ALA A 32 6.81 -5.06 -0.67
C ALA A 32 7.42 -3.66 -0.89
N ARG A 33 8.74 -3.51 -0.70
CA ARG A 33 9.50 -2.29 -0.98
C ARG A 33 9.45 -1.88 -2.46
N THR A 34 9.58 -2.85 -3.37
CA THR A 34 9.54 -2.60 -4.82
C THR A 34 8.12 -2.27 -5.27
N ILE A 35 7.12 -2.96 -4.72
CA ILE A 35 5.69 -2.68 -4.96
C ILE A 35 5.35 -1.25 -4.50
N ALA A 36 5.80 -0.87 -3.30
CA ALA A 36 5.60 0.47 -2.75
C ALA A 36 6.22 1.55 -3.64
N LYS A 37 7.45 1.35 -4.12
CA LYS A 37 8.09 2.26 -5.08
C LYS A 37 7.27 2.40 -6.37
N LYS A 38 6.83 1.28 -6.96
CA LYS A 38 6.05 1.27 -8.21
C LYS A 38 4.70 1.95 -8.08
N LEU A 39 3.99 1.71 -6.98
CA LEU A 39 2.68 2.33 -6.70
C LEU A 39 2.79 3.75 -6.10
N ARG A 40 4.02 4.26 -5.90
CA ARG A 40 4.29 5.52 -5.20
C ARG A 40 3.55 5.62 -3.85
N ARG A 41 3.54 4.50 -3.12
CA ARG A 41 2.95 4.33 -1.79
C ARG A 41 4.04 4.03 -0.76
N THR A 42 3.68 4.11 0.51
CA THR A 42 4.54 3.63 1.59
C THR A 42 4.45 2.11 1.70
N THR A 43 5.53 1.47 2.14
CA THR A 43 5.54 0.04 2.45
C THR A 43 4.48 -0.32 3.47
N ALA A 44 4.29 0.50 4.49
CA ALA A 44 3.23 0.33 5.49
C ALA A 44 1.83 0.26 4.84
N ALA A 45 1.51 1.18 3.93
CA ALA A 45 0.21 1.15 3.24
C ALA A 45 0.04 -0.10 2.36
N VAL A 46 1.11 -0.57 1.71
CA VAL A 46 1.11 -1.81 0.93
C VAL A 46 0.88 -3.02 1.83
N TYR A 47 1.53 -3.10 3.00
CA TYR A 47 1.30 -4.17 3.97
C TYR A 47 -0.12 -4.17 4.51
N THR A 48 -0.64 -3.01 4.93
CA THR A 48 -2.03 -2.88 5.39
C THR A 48 -2.99 -3.36 4.30
N LYS A 49 -2.80 -2.90 3.05
CA LYS A 49 -3.69 -3.29 1.96
C LYS A 49 -3.57 -4.75 1.57
N ALA A 50 -2.37 -5.31 1.60
CA ALA A 50 -2.14 -6.73 1.36
C ALA A 50 -2.80 -7.58 2.45
N HIS A 51 -2.70 -7.17 3.72
CA HIS A 51 -3.37 -7.82 4.84
C HIS A 51 -4.90 -7.78 4.69
N GLU A 52 -5.48 -6.61 4.38
CA GLU A 52 -6.92 -6.47 4.07
C GLU A 52 -7.37 -7.39 2.93
N GLN A 53 -6.51 -7.59 1.92
CA GLN A 53 -6.79 -8.44 0.76
C GLN A 53 -6.37 -9.91 0.96
N ARG A 54 -5.88 -10.28 2.15
CA ARG A 54 -5.31 -11.61 2.47
C ARG A 54 -4.22 -12.07 1.49
N ILE A 55 -3.39 -11.13 1.06
CA ILE A 55 -2.26 -11.37 0.15
C ILE A 55 -0.99 -11.50 0.98
N SER A 56 -0.33 -12.65 0.89
CA SER A 56 0.97 -12.86 1.52
C SER A 56 2.06 -12.17 0.71
N LEU A 57 2.72 -11.18 1.30
CA LEU A 57 3.88 -10.49 0.72
C LEU A 57 5.17 -11.02 1.32
N LYS A 58 6.19 -11.16 0.48
CA LYS A 58 7.54 -11.47 0.95
C LYS A 58 8.12 -10.22 1.63
N LYS A 59 8.61 -10.41 2.86
CA LYS A 59 9.13 -9.34 3.73
C LYS A 59 10.45 -8.78 3.21
#